data_AF-A0A2D5XCW2-F1
#
_entry.id   AF-A0A2D5XCW2-F1
#
_cell.length_a   1.000
_cell.length_b   1.000
_cell.length_c   1.000
_cell.angle_alpha   90.00
_cell.angle_beta   90.00
_cell.angle_gamma   90.00
#
_symmetry.space_group_name_H-M   'P 1'
#
loop_
_entity.id
_entity.type
_entity.pdbx_description
1 polymer ?
#
loop_
_entity_poly.entity_id
_entity_poly.type
_entity_poly.pdbx_seq_one_letter_code
_entity_poly.pdbx_strand_id
1 'polypeptide(L)'
;YNDMMEDRPLTDLYEATLEESILIDGRDHWVMLLKAKEKGLPYPKRRAWIDKEYLLPTIEELYAKSGKLLKTARLDGFKKVQGRWFPSRFTYKDELKRNSKGTEWIIDEIIFDSDIPDSRFSKALLRK
;
A
#
# COMPACT_ATOMS: atom_id res chain seq x y z
N TYR A 1 -2.29 10.70 -1.11
CA TYR A 1 -0.98 11.31 -0.81
C TYR A 1 -0.66 11.11 0.66
N ASN A 2 -1.52 11.52 1.59
CA ASN A 2 -1.36 11.22 3.03
C ASN A 2 -1.16 9.72 3.33
N ASP A 3 -1.84 8.82 2.61
CA ASP A 3 -1.72 7.36 2.79
C ASP A 3 -0.28 6.83 2.65
N MET A 4 0.58 7.54 1.92
CA MET A 4 1.99 7.17 1.71
C MET A 4 2.94 7.83 2.72
N MET A 5 2.43 8.76 3.52
CA MET A 5 3.18 9.52 4.52
C MET A 5 2.85 9.05 5.94
N GLU A 6 1.97 8.05 6.11
CA GLU A 6 1.73 7.43 7.40
C GLU A 6 2.99 6.64 7.80
N ASP A 7 3.60 7.07 8.89
CA ASP A 7 4.84 6.53 9.44
C ASP A 7 4.60 5.47 10.53
N ARG A 8 3.36 5.36 11.03
CA ARG A 8 2.99 4.36 12.03
C ARG A 8 2.76 2.98 11.39
N PRO A 9 3.29 1.89 11.99
CA PRO A 9 3.08 0.54 11.51
C PRO A 9 1.59 0.15 11.46
N LEU A 10 1.17 -0.58 10.41
CA LEU A 10 -0.21 -1.07 10.29
C LEU A 10 -0.62 -1.97 11.47
N THR A 11 0.34 -2.69 12.05
CA THR A 11 0.14 -3.54 13.23
C THR A 11 -0.31 -2.75 14.45
N ASP A 12 0.07 -1.48 14.55
CA ASP A 12 -0.26 -0.63 15.69
C ASP A 12 -1.64 0.00 15.49
N LEU A 13 -2.00 0.27 14.24
CA LEU A 13 -3.23 0.96 13.85
C LEU A 13 -4.43 0.04 13.63
N TYR A 14 -4.20 -1.21 13.21
CA TYR A 14 -5.25 -2.12 12.78
C TYR A 14 -5.17 -3.46 13.52
N GLU A 15 -6.35 -4.03 13.77
CA GLU A 15 -6.53 -5.45 14.07
C GLU A 15 -6.71 -6.20 12.75
N ALA A 16 -5.93 -7.26 12.56
CA ALA A 16 -5.90 -8.03 11.34
C ALA A 16 -6.65 -9.35 11.50
N THR A 17 -7.47 -9.72 10.52
CA THR A 17 -8.19 -10.99 10.47
C THR A 17 -7.91 -11.64 9.11
N LEU A 18 -7.47 -12.89 9.13
CA LEU A 18 -7.43 -13.72 7.93
C LEU A 18 -8.87 -14.11 7.57
N GLU A 19 -9.36 -13.66 6.42
CA GLU A 19 -10.69 -14.03 5.93
C GLU A 19 -10.62 -15.37 5.18
N GLU A 20 -9.66 -15.54 4.27
CA GLU A 20 -9.53 -16.76 3.45
C GLU A 20 -8.16 -16.85 2.74
N SER A 21 -7.91 -17.98 2.08
CA SER A 21 -6.82 -18.15 1.11
C SER A 21 -7.40 -18.35 -0.28
N ILE A 22 -6.90 -17.62 -1.28
CA ILE A 22 -7.41 -17.68 -2.65
C ILE A 22 -6.29 -17.71 -3.69
N LEU A 23 -6.60 -18.24 -4.87
CA LEU A 23 -5.71 -18.19 -6.02
C LEU A 23 -6.08 -16.99 -6.90
N ILE A 24 -5.12 -16.08 -7.14
CA ILE A 24 -5.25 -14.98 -8.11
C ILE A 24 -4.14 -15.16 -9.14
N ASP A 25 -4.51 -15.27 -10.42
CA ASP A 25 -3.58 -15.39 -11.54
C ASP A 25 -2.52 -16.50 -11.34
N GLY A 26 -2.95 -17.63 -10.76
CA GLY A 26 -2.08 -18.79 -10.50
C GLY A 26 -1.18 -18.67 -9.26
N ARG A 27 -1.32 -17.60 -8.45
CA ARG A 27 -0.54 -17.37 -7.24
C ARG A 27 -1.42 -17.40 -5.99
N ASP A 28 -0.91 -18.01 -4.92
CA ASP A 28 -1.64 -18.17 -3.66
C ASP A 28 -1.55 -16.89 -2.82
N HIS A 29 -2.70 -16.44 -2.32
CA HIS A 29 -2.84 -15.21 -1.55
C HIS A 29 -3.60 -15.45 -0.25
N TRP A 30 -3.24 -14.71 0.79
CA TRP A 30 -4.12 -14.49 1.93
C TRP A 30 -4.99 -13.27 1.70
N VAL A 31 -6.29 -13.38 1.98
CA VAL A 31 -7.19 -12.23 2.05
C VAL A 31 -7.25 -11.78 3.50
N MET A 32 -6.70 -10.60 3.78
CA MET A 32 -6.60 -10.03 5.11
C MET A 32 -7.54 -8.84 5.24
N LEU A 33 -8.42 -8.86 6.25
CA LEU A 33 -9.22 -7.72 6.65
C LEU A 33 -8.52 -6.98 7.79
N LEU A 34 -8.41 -5.66 7.66
CA LEU A 34 -7.80 -4.78 8.65
C LEU A 34 -8.87 -3.82 9.16
N LYS A 35 -9.13 -3.84 10.47
CA LYS A 35 -10.07 -2.92 11.14
C LYS A 35 -9.32 -1.99 12.08
N ALA A 36 -9.58 -0.70 11.98
CA ALA A 36 -8.88 0.29 12.79
C ALA A 36 -9.14 0.08 14.29
N LYS A 37 -8.08 0.13 15.09
CA LYS A 37 -8.12 0.10 16.56
C LYS A 37 -8.57 1.43 17.15
N GLU A 38 -8.36 2.52 16.42
CA GLU A 38 -8.68 3.89 16.83
C GLU A 38 -9.59 4.62 15.84
N LYS A 39 -10.21 5.70 16.30
CA LYS A 39 -11.06 6.57 15.46
C LYS A 39 -10.19 7.63 14.76
N GLY A 40 -10.67 8.14 13.64
CA GLY A 40 -10.04 9.27 12.95
C GLY A 40 -9.04 8.87 11.86
N LEU A 41 -8.73 7.58 11.70
CA LEU A 41 -7.96 7.10 10.56
C LEU A 41 -8.71 7.38 9.25
N PRO A 42 -8.01 7.76 8.16
CA PRO A 42 -8.63 7.99 6.86
C PRO A 42 -9.43 6.78 6.33
N TYR A 43 -8.93 5.56 6.62
CA TYR A 43 -9.56 4.30 6.20
C TYR A 43 -9.77 3.40 7.41
N PRO A 44 -10.91 3.48 8.11
CA PRO A 44 -11.18 2.64 9.28
C PRO A 44 -11.28 1.14 8.95
N LYS A 45 -11.39 0.79 7.66
CA LYS A 45 -11.36 -0.59 7.16
C LYS A 45 -10.51 -0.65 5.91
N ARG A 46 -9.64 -1.66 5.84
CA ARG A 46 -8.85 -2.02 4.65
C ARG A 46 -9.00 -3.51 4.39
N ARG A 47 -8.85 -3.94 3.15
CA ARG A 47 -8.68 -5.34 2.77
C ARG A 47 -7.46 -5.46 1.86
N ALA A 48 -6.65 -6.47 2.07
CA ALA A 48 -5.43 -6.68 1.30
C ALA A 48 -5.32 -8.14 0.87
N TRP A 49 -4.89 -8.35 -0.36
CA TRP A 49 -4.55 -9.66 -0.91
C TRP A 49 -3.05 -9.81 -0.89
N ILE A 50 -2.54 -10.55 0.09
CA ILE A 50 -1.11 -10.70 0.34
C ILE A 50 -0.62 -11.96 -0.37
N ASP A 51 0.28 -11.79 -1.32
CA ASP A 51 0.94 -12.91 -1.99
C ASP A 51 1.78 -13.70 -0.98
N LYS A 52 1.61 -15.03 -0.94
CA LYS A 52 2.26 -15.88 0.07
C LYS A 52 3.76 -16.07 -0.13
N GLU A 53 4.29 -15.74 -1.31
CA GLU A 53 5.73 -15.81 -1.61
C GLU A 53 6.40 -14.46 -1.39
N TYR A 54 5.79 -13.38 -1.87
CA TYR A 54 6.33 -12.03 -1.73
C TYR A 54 6.13 -11.47 -0.31
N LEU A 55 5.11 -11.95 0.40
CA LEU A 55 4.63 -11.40 1.67
C LEU A 55 4.26 -9.92 1.56
N LEU A 56 3.75 -9.53 0.38
CA LEU A 56 3.36 -8.16 0.05
C LEU A 56 1.96 -8.15 -0.56
N PRO A 57 1.18 -7.07 -0.38
CA PRO A 57 -0.11 -6.95 -1.04
C PRO A 57 0.08 -6.81 -2.56
N THR A 58 -0.72 -7.54 -3.33
CA THR A 58 -0.88 -7.36 -4.78
C THR A 58 -2.10 -6.50 -5.09
N ILE A 59 -3.10 -6.51 -4.20
CA ILE A 59 -4.30 -5.69 -4.25
C ILE A 59 -4.57 -5.14 -2.85
N GLU A 60 -4.98 -3.88 -2.77
CA GLU A 60 -5.58 -3.29 -1.57
C GLU A 60 -6.89 -2.58 -1.88
N GLU A 61 -7.83 -2.67 -0.95
CA GLU A 61 -9.08 -1.93 -0.93
C GLU A 61 -9.15 -1.07 0.33
N LEU A 62 -9.48 0.20 0.16
CA LEU A 62 -9.55 1.19 1.23
C LEU A 62 -10.97 1.73 1.34
N TYR A 63 -11.55 1.64 2.53
CA TYR A 63 -12.97 1.88 2.75
C TYR A 63 -13.23 3.06 3.66
N ALA A 64 -14.35 3.75 3.40
CA ALA A 64 -14.92 4.75 4.29
C ALA A 64 -15.49 4.11 5.56
N LYS A 65 -15.75 4.94 6.59
CA LYS A 65 -16.47 4.53 7.81
C LYS A 65 -17.85 3.91 7.53
N SER A 66 -18.52 4.33 6.46
CA SER A 66 -19.81 3.77 6.02
C SER A 66 -19.68 2.39 5.38
N GLY A 67 -18.47 1.88 5.18
CA GLY A 67 -18.20 0.63 4.45
C GLY A 67 -18.13 0.80 2.93
N LYS A 68 -18.32 2.02 2.40
CA LYS A 68 -18.16 2.31 0.97
C LYS A 68 -16.70 2.17 0.54
N LEU A 69 -16.45 1.46 -0.56
CA LEU A 69 -15.13 1.40 -1.17
C LEU A 69 -14.76 2.78 -1.74
N LEU A 70 -13.63 3.33 -1.32
CA LEU A 70 -13.15 4.64 -1.75
C LEU A 70 -12.05 4.51 -2.80
N LYS A 71 -11.10 3.60 -2.56
CA LYS A 71 -9.89 3.51 -3.37
C LYS A 71 -9.45 2.06 -3.47
N THR A 72 -8.93 1.70 -4.63
CA THR A 72 -8.20 0.45 -4.84
C THR A 72 -6.75 0.77 -5.17
N ALA A 73 -5.83 -0.09 -4.75
CA ALA A 73 -4.45 -0.10 -5.17
C ALA A 73 -4.13 -1.47 -5.76
N ARG A 74 -3.40 -1.50 -6.89
CA ARG A 74 -2.80 -2.71 -7.44
C ARG A 74 -1.30 -2.54 -7.51
N LEU A 75 -0.58 -3.54 -7.07
CA LEU A 75 0.87 -3.57 -7.02
C LEU A 75 1.35 -4.66 -7.98
N ASP A 76 2.30 -4.33 -8.83
CA ASP A 76 2.91 -5.26 -9.78
C ASP A 76 4.39 -4.93 -10.04
N GLY A 77 5.00 -5.64 -10.98
CA GLY A 77 6.42 -5.50 -11.28
C GLY A 77 7.31 -5.89 -10.10
N PHE A 78 6.90 -6.93 -9.37
CA PHE A 78 7.66 -7.42 -8.22
C PHE A 78 9.06 -7.88 -8.64
N LYS A 79 10.06 -7.22 -8.07
CA LYS A 79 11.48 -7.54 -8.27
C LYS A 79 12.17 -7.70 -6.91
N LYS A 80 13.14 -8.61 -6.83
CA LYS A 80 13.95 -8.78 -5.63
C LYS A 80 15.15 -7.85 -5.70
N VAL A 81 15.21 -6.85 -4.83
CA VAL A 81 16.30 -5.86 -4.77
C VAL A 81 16.96 -5.97 -3.40
N GLN A 82 18.27 -6.24 -3.39
CA GLN A 82 19.05 -6.43 -2.16
C GLN A 82 18.38 -7.41 -1.17
N GLY A 83 17.82 -8.50 -1.69
CA GLY A 83 17.16 -9.55 -0.90
C GLY A 83 15.70 -9.27 -0.52
N ARG A 84 15.17 -8.06 -0.77
CA ARG A 84 13.80 -7.66 -0.44
C ARG A 84 12.91 -7.71 -1.69
N TRP A 85 11.73 -8.32 -1.60
CA TRP A 85 10.72 -8.17 -2.65
C TRP A 85 10.23 -6.72 -2.67
N PHE A 86 10.07 -6.16 -3.86
CA PHE A 86 9.60 -4.79 -4.03
C PHE A 86 8.76 -4.64 -5.31
N PRO A 87 7.54 -4.10 -5.25
CA PRO A 87 6.74 -3.80 -6.43
C PRO A 87 7.26 -2.55 -7.13
N SER A 88 7.58 -2.64 -8.43
CA SER A 88 8.03 -1.49 -9.21
C SER A 88 6.91 -0.66 -9.81
N ARG A 89 5.65 -1.10 -9.70
CA ARG A 89 4.50 -0.37 -10.24
C ARG A 89 3.33 -0.40 -9.27
N PHE A 90 2.69 0.75 -9.11
CA PHE A 90 1.52 0.94 -8.27
C PHE A 90 0.44 1.63 -9.09
N THR A 91 -0.75 1.04 -9.15
CA THR A 91 -1.93 1.65 -9.78
C THR A 91 -2.95 1.96 -8.71
N TYR A 92 -3.22 3.25 -8.49
CA TYR A 92 -4.23 3.72 -7.54
C TYR A 92 -5.47 4.21 -8.27
N LYS A 93 -6.65 3.73 -7.90
CA LYS A 93 -7.92 4.16 -8.51
C LYS A 93 -8.89 4.69 -7.46
N ASP A 94 -9.43 5.88 -7.73
CA ASP A 94 -10.56 6.46 -7.00
C ASP A 94 -11.85 5.79 -7.50
N GLU A 95 -12.44 4.94 -6.66
CA GLU A 95 -13.62 4.15 -7.01
C GLU A 95 -14.91 4.98 -7.01
N LEU A 96 -14.86 6.23 -6.53
CA LEU A 96 -16.00 7.16 -6.60
C LEU A 96 -16.12 7.81 -7.99
N LYS A 97 -15.03 7.85 -8.76
CA LYS A 97 -14.98 8.48 -10.08
C LYS A 97 -15.05 7.43 -11.18
N ARG A 98 -16.26 7.20 -11.71
CA ARG A 98 -16.53 6.18 -12.76
C ARG A 98 -15.62 6.26 -13.98
N ASN A 99 -15.21 7.46 -14.39
CA ASN A 99 -14.37 7.68 -15.58
C ASN A 99 -12.87 7.79 -15.25
N SER A 100 -12.47 7.60 -14.00
CA SER A 100 -11.07 7.63 -13.61
C SER A 100 -10.39 6.31 -13.96
N LYS A 101 -9.31 6.38 -14.73
CA LYS A 101 -8.40 5.25 -14.93
C LYS A 101 -7.43 5.06 -13.77
N GLY A 102 -7.43 5.98 -12.81
CA GLY A 102 -6.49 6.01 -11.70
C GLY A 102 -5.21 6.79 -12.00
N THR A 103 -4.22 6.59 -11.14
CA THR A 103 -2.87 7.14 -11.23
C THR A 103 -1.89 5.98 -11.12
N GLU A 104 -0.96 5.91 -12.07
CA GLU A 104 0.08 4.90 -12.10
C GLU A 104 1.41 5.52 -11.65
N TRP A 105 2.12 4.81 -10.80
CA TRP A 105 3.46 5.17 -10.32
C TRP A 105 4.39 4.05 -10.75
N ILE A 106 5.43 4.40 -11.50
CA ILE A 106 6.44 3.47 -11.99
C ILE A 106 7.78 3.86 -11.34
N ILE A 107 8.44 2.87 -10.74
CA ILE A 107 9.74 3.03 -10.09
C ILE A 107 10.79 2.32 -10.94
N ASP A 108 11.51 3.12 -11.73
CA ASP A 108 12.57 2.63 -12.61
C ASP A 108 13.73 2.06 -11.79
N GLU A 109 14.23 2.84 -10.83
CA GLU A 109 15.37 2.47 -9.98
C GLU A 109 15.04 2.59 -8.49
N ILE A 110 15.52 1.63 -7.71
CA ILE A 110 15.44 1.65 -6.25
C ILE A 110 16.72 1.09 -5.65
N ILE A 111 17.25 1.79 -4.65
CA ILE A 111 18.42 1.41 -3.87
C ILE A 111 18.00 1.50 -2.41
N PHE A 112 18.14 0.42 -1.65
CA PHE A 112 17.92 0.45 -0.21
C PHE A 112 19.24 0.71 0.53
N ASP A 113 19.09 1.17 1.76
CA ASP A 113 20.17 1.37 2.72
C ASP A 113 21.29 2.29 2.18
N SER A 114 20.94 3.19 1.25
CA SER A 114 21.80 4.27 0.79
C SER A 114 21.98 5.28 1.92
N ASP A 115 23.22 5.72 2.13
CA ASP A 115 23.50 6.81 3.05
C ASP A 115 22.91 8.12 2.51
N ILE A 116 22.01 8.74 3.27
CA ILE A 116 21.37 10.02 2.93
C ILE A 116 21.71 10.99 4.06
N PRO A 117 22.52 12.04 3.81
CA PRO A 117 22.92 12.97 4.86
C PRO A 117 21.73 13.68 5.50
N ASP A 118 21.74 13.85 6.83
CA ASP A 118 20.68 14.53 7.60
C ASP A 118 20.31 15.91 7.04
N SER A 119 21.31 16.62 6.49
CA SER A 119 21.11 17.93 5.87
C SER A 119 20.08 17.92 4.74
N ARG A 120 19.89 16.78 4.06
CA ARG A 120 18.88 16.57 3.01
C ARG A 120 17.45 16.72 3.52
N PHE A 121 17.22 16.48 4.80
CA PHE A 121 15.90 16.58 5.43
C PHE A 121 15.62 17.98 6.02
N SER A 122 16.39 19.01 5.62
CA SER A 122 16.17 20.39 6.07
C SER A 122 15.11 21.13 5.24
N LYS A 123 14.25 21.91 5.90
CA LYS A 123 13.25 22.77 5.22
C LYS A 123 13.88 23.80 4.27
N ALA A 124 15.13 24.20 4.53
CA ALA A 124 15.85 25.15 3.69
C ALA A 124 16.04 24.63 2.26
N LEU A 125 16.27 23.33 2.09
CA LEU A 125 16.44 22.71 0.76
C LEU A 125 15.13 22.57 -0.03
N LEU A 126 13.97 22.81 0.58
CA LEU A 126 12.67 22.83 -0.10
C LEU A 126 12.31 24.21 -0.68
N ARG A 127 13.11 25.24 -0.36
CA ARG A 127 12.91 26.61 -0.84
C ARG A 127 13.81 26.82 -2.06
N LYS A 128 13.27 26.57 -3.25
CA LYS A 128 13.86 26.98 -4.52
C LYS A 128 12.91 27.92 -5.24
#